data_AF-A0A2D8XFL1-F1
#
_entry.id   AF-A0A2D8XFL1-F1
#
_cell.length_a   1.000
_cell.length_b   1.000
_cell.length_c   1.000
_cell.angle_alpha   90.00
_cell.angle_beta   90.00
_cell.angle_gamma   90.00
#
_symmetry.space_group_name_H-M   'P 1'
#
loop_
_entity.id
_entity.type
_entity.pdbx_description
1 polymer ?
#
loop_
_entity_poly.entity_id
_entity_poly.type
_entity_poly.pdbx_seq_one_letter_code
_entity_poly.pdbx_strand_id
1 'polypeptide(L)' 'MKEKADNVNNPPHYNKAGIECIEAIAAATGDGFQYYLQGNIIKYLWRYRYKNGNEDLKKAQWYLNRLIEERETNE' A
#
# COMPACT_ATOMS: atom_id res chain seq x y z
N MET A 1 4.00 25.04 13.18
CA MET A 1 3.55 24.49 11.89
C MET A 1 2.99 23.10 12.17
N LYS A 2 1.74 22.79 11.78
CA LYS A 2 1.20 21.42 11.92
C LYS A 2 1.88 20.54 10.89
N GLU A 3 2.59 19.50 11.32
CA GLU A 3 3.02 18.41 10.45
C GLU A 3 1.80 17.86 9.71
N LYS A 4 1.83 17.89 8.38
CA LYS A 4 0.83 17.19 7.56
C LYS A 4 1.06 15.71 7.76
N ALA A 5 0.08 15.02 8.33
CA ALA A 5 0.09 13.56 8.42
C ALA A 5 0.40 12.96 7.04
N ASP A 6 1.42 12.09 6.97
CA ASP A 6 1.81 11.39 5.75
C ASP A 6 0.76 10.32 5.43
N ASN A 7 -0.30 10.73 4.73
CA ASN A 7 -1.40 9.84 4.32
C ASN A 7 -1.00 8.81 3.26
N VAL A 8 0.25 8.82 2.79
CA VAL A 8 0.77 7.87 1.79
C VAL A 8 1.53 6.76 2.52
N ASN A 9 2.50 7.12 3.36
CA ASN A 9 3.37 6.13 4.02
C ASN A 9 2.88 5.73 5.42
N ASN A 10 2.16 6.59 6.13
CA ASN A 10 1.74 6.35 7.52
C ASN A 10 0.34 6.94 7.80
N PRO A 11 -0.74 6.38 7.24
CA PRO A 11 -2.06 6.86 7.57
C PRO A 11 -2.37 6.49 9.03
N PRO A 12 -2.74 7.46 9.90
CA PRO A 12 -2.78 7.30 11.36
C PRO A 12 -3.77 6.26 11.90
N HIS A 13 -4.54 5.60 11.04
CA HIS A 13 -5.52 4.56 11.38
C HIS A 13 -5.04 3.13 11.12
N TYR A 14 -3.87 2.92 10.51
CA TYR A 14 -3.36 1.56 10.20
C TYR A 14 -2.43 0.97 11.27
N ASN A 15 -1.96 1.77 12.24
CA ASN A 15 -0.97 1.34 13.23
C ASN A 15 -1.59 1.14 14.62
N LYS A 16 -2.39 0.09 14.76
CA LYS A 16 -2.82 -0.39 16.07
C LYS A 16 -1.91 -1.52 16.54
N ALA A 17 -1.47 -1.45 17.80
CA ALA A 17 -0.70 -2.49 18.49
C ALA A 17 0.73 -2.77 17.98
N GLY A 18 1.35 -1.84 17.24
CA GLY A 18 2.78 -1.91 16.88
C GLY A 18 3.11 -2.81 15.70
N ILE A 19 2.09 -3.29 14.96
CA ILE A 19 2.23 -4.02 13.71
C ILE A 19 1.59 -3.17 12.61
N GLU A 20 2.30 -3.01 11.49
CA GLU A 20 1.75 -2.32 10.32
C GLU A 20 0.64 -3.20 9.71
N CYS A 21 -0.50 -2.61 9.34
CA CYS A 21 -1.62 -3.38 8.79
C CYS A 21 -1.23 -4.22 7.57
N ILE A 22 -0.31 -3.75 6.75
CA ILE A 22 0.18 -4.49 5.59
C ILE A 22 0.96 -5.76 5.96
N GLU A 23 1.71 -5.74 7.07
CA GLU A 23 2.44 -6.91 7.58
C GLU A 23 1.47 -7.98 8.09
N ALA A 24 0.44 -7.55 8.81
CA ALA A 24 -0.63 -8.44 9.26
C ALA A 24 -1.36 -9.10 8.07
N ILE A 25 -1.64 -8.33 7.01
CA ILE A 25 -2.24 -8.85 5.78
C ILE A 25 -1.29 -9.84 5.11
N ALA A 26 -0.01 -9.50 4.95
CA ALA A 26 0.99 -10.38 4.36
C ALA A 26 1.05 -11.73 5.09
N ALA A 27 1.16 -11.71 6.42
CA ALA A 27 1.17 -12.92 7.25
C ALA A 27 -0.12 -13.74 7.13
N ALA A 28 -1.27 -13.08 7.01
CA ALA A 28 -2.56 -13.76 6.86
C ALA A 28 -2.77 -14.38 5.48
N THR A 29 -2.17 -13.80 4.43
CA THR A 29 -2.40 -14.23 3.04
C THR A 29 -1.29 -15.11 2.46
N GLY A 30 -0.10 -15.15 3.06
CA GLY A 30 1.06 -15.90 2.55
C GLY A 30 1.32 -15.60 1.07
N ASP A 31 1.45 -16.63 0.24
CA ASP A 31 1.65 -16.54 -1.22
C ASP A 31 0.56 -15.73 -1.95
N GLY A 32 -0.62 -15.56 -1.33
CA GLY A 32 -1.72 -14.75 -1.83
C GLY A 32 -1.50 -13.24 -1.69
N PHE A 33 -0.49 -12.80 -0.94
CA PHE A 33 -0.23 -11.38 -0.66
C PHE A 33 -0.02 -10.56 -1.93
N GLN A 34 0.63 -11.13 -2.94
CA GLN A 34 0.84 -10.50 -4.24
C GLN A 34 -0.48 -10.04 -4.91
N TYR A 35 -1.58 -10.79 -4.74
CA TYR A 35 -2.88 -10.42 -5.30
C TYR A 35 -3.54 -9.26 -4.55
N TYR A 36 -3.30 -9.16 -3.23
CA TYR A 36 -3.72 -7.99 -2.46
C TYR A 36 -3.00 -6.71 -2.94
N LEU A 37 -1.68 -6.80 -3.18
CA LEU A 37 -0.90 -5.70 -3.72
C LEU A 37 -1.40 -5.30 -5.12
N GLN A 38 -1.59 -6.27 -6.03
CA GLN A 38 -2.12 -6.05 -7.38
C GLN A 38 -3.49 -5.36 -7.36
N GLY A 39 -4.41 -5.81 -6.50
CA GLY A 39 -5.73 -5.20 -6.35
C GLY A 39 -5.65 -3.73 -5.89
N ASN A 40 -4.72 -3.41 -5.00
CA ASN A 40 -4.49 -2.03 -4.57
C ASN A 40 -3.93 -1.15 -5.69
N ILE A 41 -2.98 -1.66 -6.47
CA ILE A 41 -2.43 -0.94 -7.64
C ILE A 41 -3.56 -0.56 -8.60
N ILE A 42 -4.39 -1.54 -8.99
CA ILE A 42 -5.53 -1.33 -9.88
C ILE A 42 -6.51 -0.31 -9.27
N LYS A 43 -6.86 -0.46 -7.99
CA LYS A 43 -7.75 0.46 -7.27
C LYS A 43 -7.28 1.91 -7.35
N TYR A 44 -5.98 2.17 -7.16
CA TYR A 44 -5.45 3.52 -7.18
C TYR A 44 -5.32 4.08 -8.61
N LEU A 45 -4.93 3.25 -9.58
CA LEU A 45 -4.94 3.61 -11.01
C LEU A 45 -6.35 3.85 -11.56
N TRP A 46 -7.38 3.20 -11.01
CA TRP A 46 -8.76 3.48 -11.37
C TRP A 46 -9.18 4.86 -10.85
N ARG A 47 -8.79 5.18 -9.62
CA ARG A 47 -9.37 6.28 -8.84
C ARG A 47 -8.71 7.64 -9.04
N TYR A 48 -7.46 7.67 -9.51
CA TYR A 48 -6.67 8.90 -9.55
C TYR A 48 -7.32 10.04 -10.34
N ARG A 49 -8.05 9.73 -11.43
CA ARG A 49 -8.67 10.78 -12.28
C ARG A 49 -9.82 11.52 -11.62
N TYR A 50 -10.45 10.95 -10.59
CA TYR A 50 -11.70 11.50 -10.02
C TYR A 50 -11.75 11.60 -8.50
N LYS A 51 -10.70 11.19 -7.75
CA LYS A 51 -10.66 11.34 -6.28
C LYS A 51 -9.45 12.11 -5.77
N ASN A 52 -8.25 11.53 -5.83
CA ASN A 52 -7.07 12.11 -5.16
C ASN A 52 -5.92 12.48 -6.11
N GLY A 53 -6.11 12.43 -7.43
CA GLY A 53 -5.09 12.84 -8.40
C GLY A 53 -3.77 12.10 -8.21
N ASN A 54 -2.67 12.85 -8.24
CA ASN A 54 -1.32 12.32 -8.11
C ASN A 54 -1.05 11.60 -6.79
N GLU A 55 -1.83 11.83 -5.72
CA GLU A 55 -1.69 11.07 -4.48
C GLU A 55 -2.03 9.59 -4.69
N ASP A 56 -3.07 9.28 -5.46
CA ASP A 56 -3.40 7.88 -5.79
C ASP A 56 -2.31 7.28 -6.70
N LEU A 57 -1.71 8.04 -7.61
CA LEU A 57 -0.57 7.56 -8.42
C LEU A 57 0.63 7.19 -7.54
N LYS A 58 0.95 8.01 -6.52
CA LYS A 58 2.01 7.71 -5.55
C LYS A 58 1.69 6.47 -4.72
N LYS A 59 0.42 6.28 -4.34
CA LYS A 59 -0.02 5.06 -3.66
C LYS A 59 0.12 3.83 -4.56
N ALA A 60 -0.27 3.93 -5.83
CA ALA A 60 -0.07 2.85 -6.80
C ALA A 60 1.41 2.48 -6.94
N GLN A 61 2.29 3.48 -7.04
CA GLN A 61 3.74 3.28 -7.08
C GLN A 61 4.26 2.58 -5.82
N TRP A 62 3.83 3.00 -4.64
CA TRP A 62 4.22 2.36 -3.38
C TRP A 62 3.85 0.87 -3.35
N TYR A 63 2.63 0.52 -3.76
CA TYR A 63 2.20 -0.88 -3.84
C TYR A 63 2.95 -1.68 -4.91
N LEU A 64 3.32 -1.04 -6.02
CA LEU A 64 4.15 -1.67 -7.05
C LEU A 64 5.56 -1.96 -6.55
N ASN A 65 6.21 -1.01 -5.87
CA ASN A 65 7.52 -1.22 -5.27
C ASN A 65 7.48 -2.36 -4.27
N ARG A 66 6.46 -2.41 -3.41
CA ARG A 66 6.28 -3.50 -2.45
C ARG A 66 6.09 -4.86 -3.13
N LEU A 67 5.39 -4.90 -4.26
CA LEU A 67 5.21 -6.13 -5.04
C LEU A 67 6.54 -6.58 -5.66
N ILE A 68 7.37 -5.66 -6.15
CA ILE A 68 8.70 -5.99 -6.66
C ILE A 68 9.56 -6.60 -5.55
N GLU A 69 9.61 -5.96 -4.37
CA GLU A 69 10.35 -6.47 -3.20
C GLU A 69 9.89 -7.89 -2.81
N GLU A 70 8.57 -8.13 -2.79
CA GLU A 70 8.01 -9.45 -2.48
C GLU A 70 8.42 -10.50 -3.50
N ARG A 71 8.49 -10.15 -4.79
CA ARG A 71 8.90 -11.07 -5.85
C ARG A 71 10.39 -11.38 -5.82
N GLU A 72 11.22 -10.37 -5.56
CA GLU A 72 12.68 -10.53 -5.45
C GLU A 72 13.09 -11.30 -4.18
N THR A 73 12.31 -11.23 -3.10
CA THR A 73 12.59 -11.96 -1.85
C THR A 73 12.22 -13.45 -1.94
N ASN A 74 11.26 -13.80 -2.81
CA ASN A 74 10.76 -15.16 -2.98
C ASN A 74 11.36 -15.89 -4.22
N GLU A 75 12.36 -15.30 -4.87
CA GLU A 75 13.22 -15.95 -5.89
C GLU A 75 14.51 -16.48 -5.25
#